data_AF-A0AAN6RC73-F1
#
_entry.id   AF-A0AAN6RC73-F1
#
_cell.length_a   1.000
_cell.length_b   1.000
_cell.length_c   1.000
_cell.angle_alpha   90.00
_cell.angle_beta   90.00
_cell.angle_gamma   90.00
#
_symmetry.space_group_name_H-M   'P 1'
#
loop_
_entity.id
_entity.type
_entity.pdbx_description
1 polymer ?
#
loop_
_entity_poly.entity_id
_entity_poly.type
_entity_poly.pdbx_seq_one_letter_code
_entity_poly.pdbx_strand_id
1 'polypeptide(L)'
;MLSTVVVTVFTALSSLSGAAAWPKRQTLSIDDIQTQALSNAYKVLDGTLSDGMTRSSGCNKNTVAVRKEYGDLTKEEKLEYIRAVNCIRKAPSKLPAGKYPGAKTRAYETALKTECGFTGTQPYWNWGKYTDLPNSPIFDGSATSLGGNGDYVDHAGGLMGRPFAAGKGGGCVTKGPLGNLTVSLGPLMGTMDPKLKIKANPDRAGYGDNTRCLRRDVNNNLVTTTLKPTELAAQILGASSIATFQNTLQNDQGRDPGGDVYVSPGEPVFWLHHGQLDRHWWMWANYLEAQVKSRVSMYDGELIRCVLYTTSSIEDDGWGFAIC
;
A
#
# COMPACT_ATOMS: atom_id res chain seq x y z
N MET A 1 -11.41 -1.07 91.61
CA MET A 1 -10.36 -2.03 91.18
C MET A 1 -10.92 -2.75 89.96
N LEU A 2 -10.63 -2.24 88.76
CA LEU A 2 -9.54 -2.62 87.86
C LEU A 2 -9.95 -3.71 86.85
N SER A 3 -10.08 -3.25 85.61
CA SER A 3 -9.86 -3.91 84.32
C SER A 3 -10.80 -5.01 83.86
N THR A 4 -11.70 -4.68 82.93
CA THR A 4 -12.04 -5.58 81.80
C THR A 4 -12.44 -4.79 80.55
N VAL A 5 -11.59 -4.91 79.54
CA VAL A 5 -11.78 -4.89 78.07
C VAL A 5 -13.21 -4.65 77.55
N VAL A 6 -13.37 -3.63 76.70
CA VAL A 6 -14.44 -3.62 75.66
C VAL A 6 -13.80 -3.31 74.31
N VAL A 7 -14.03 -4.24 73.39
CA VAL A 7 -13.56 -4.33 72.01
C VAL A 7 -14.24 -3.27 71.15
N THR A 8 -13.46 -2.45 70.43
CA THR A 8 -13.97 -1.54 69.41
C THR A 8 -14.27 -2.30 68.13
N VAL A 9 -15.54 -2.54 67.84
CA VAL A 9 -16.01 -2.99 66.52
C VAL A 9 -16.19 -1.75 65.64
N PHE A 10 -15.25 -1.50 64.72
CA PHE A 10 -15.48 -0.59 63.61
C PHE A 10 -16.23 -1.32 62.50
N THR A 11 -17.39 -0.79 62.15
CA THR A 11 -18.22 -1.20 61.02
C THR A 11 -17.50 -0.97 59.70
N ALA A 12 -17.30 -2.05 58.94
CA ALA A 12 -16.84 -1.98 57.56
C ALA A 12 -18.02 -1.59 56.65
N LEU A 13 -18.02 -0.36 56.12
CA LEU A 13 -18.77 -0.02 54.92
C LEU A 13 -17.94 -0.47 53.71
N SER A 14 -18.37 -1.56 53.07
CA SER A 14 -17.87 -2.01 51.77
C SER A 14 -18.42 -1.11 50.66
N SER A 15 -17.65 -0.09 50.27
CA SER A 15 -17.86 0.61 49.01
C SER A 15 -17.32 -0.22 47.85
N LEU A 16 -18.22 -0.60 46.93
CA LEU A 16 -17.92 -1.15 45.61
C LEU A 16 -17.06 -0.18 44.80
N SER A 17 -15.74 -0.36 44.84
CA SER A 17 -14.83 0.18 43.82
C SER A 17 -14.56 -0.92 42.79
N GLY A 18 -15.56 -1.15 41.93
CA GLY A 18 -15.34 -1.79 40.64
C GLY A 18 -14.52 -0.85 39.77
N ALA A 19 -13.19 -0.86 39.94
CA ALA A 19 -12.30 -0.35 38.92
C ALA A 19 -12.53 -1.22 37.69
N ALA A 20 -13.31 -0.72 36.73
CA ALA A 20 -13.36 -1.29 35.40
C ALA A 20 -11.91 -1.29 34.91
N ALA A 21 -11.29 -2.47 34.89
CA ALA A 21 -9.98 -2.65 34.32
C ALA A 21 -10.07 -2.13 32.88
N TRP A 22 -9.42 -0.99 32.62
CA TRP A 22 -9.19 -0.58 31.25
C TRP A 22 -8.51 -1.76 30.56
N PRO A 23 -9.05 -2.24 29.41
CA PRO A 23 -8.47 -3.39 28.75
C PRO A 23 -6.99 -3.08 28.52
N LYS A 24 -6.11 -3.93 29.06
CA LYS A 24 -4.67 -3.85 28.79
C LYS A 24 -4.56 -3.79 27.27
N ARG A 25 -3.96 -2.71 26.74
CA ARG A 25 -3.75 -2.50 25.31
C ARG A 25 -3.15 -3.78 24.74
N GLN A 26 -3.96 -4.54 24.01
CA GLN A 26 -3.55 -5.85 23.52
C GLN A 26 -2.40 -5.60 22.55
N THR A 27 -1.20 -6.07 22.87
CA THR A 27 -0.01 -5.95 22.02
C THR A 27 -0.10 -6.99 20.92
N LEU A 28 -1.02 -6.78 19.98
CA LEU A 28 -1.17 -7.66 18.82
C LEU A 28 0.03 -7.49 17.88
N SER A 29 0.61 -8.59 17.45
CA SER A 29 1.54 -8.58 16.33
C SER A 29 0.79 -8.33 15.02
N ILE A 30 1.52 -7.99 13.95
CA ILE A 30 0.89 -7.83 12.62
C ILE A 30 0.23 -9.12 12.13
N ASP A 31 0.76 -10.28 12.54
CA ASP A 31 0.21 -11.60 12.19
C ASP A 31 -1.07 -11.91 12.98
N ASP A 32 -1.15 -11.49 14.24
CA ASP A 32 -2.38 -11.58 15.03
C ASP A 32 -3.49 -10.72 14.42
N ILE A 33 -3.14 -9.49 14.02
CA ILE A 33 -4.06 -8.55 13.35
C ILE A 33 -4.59 -9.17 12.06
N GLN A 34 -3.69 -9.72 11.21
CA GLN A 34 -4.09 -10.39 9.98
C GLN A 34 -5.03 -11.58 10.26
N THR A 35 -4.69 -12.41 11.25
CA THR A 35 -5.47 -13.60 11.61
C THR A 35 -6.87 -13.22 12.08
N GLN A 36 -6.98 -12.19 12.92
CA GLN A 36 -8.27 -11.67 13.38
C GLN A 36 -9.08 -11.06 12.23
N ALA A 37 -8.44 -10.25 11.39
CA ALA A 37 -9.08 -9.67 10.21
C ALA A 37 -9.64 -10.74 9.27
N LEU A 38 -8.90 -11.83 9.03
CA LEU A 38 -9.34 -12.94 8.19
C LEU A 38 -10.52 -13.69 8.82
N SER A 39 -10.44 -13.98 10.13
CA SER A 39 -11.52 -14.63 10.88
C SER A 39 -12.81 -13.81 10.79
N ASN A 40 -12.74 -12.50 10.99
CA ASN A 40 -13.89 -11.61 10.93
C ASN A 40 -14.44 -11.49 9.50
N ALA A 41 -13.58 -11.43 8.47
CA ALA A 41 -14.03 -11.45 7.09
C ALA A 41 -14.82 -12.74 6.76
N TYR A 42 -14.41 -13.90 7.28
CA TYR A 42 -15.17 -15.14 7.12
C TYR A 42 -16.50 -15.13 7.87
N LYS A 43 -16.56 -14.56 9.08
CA LYS A 43 -17.82 -14.36 9.80
C LYS A 43 -18.79 -13.44 9.03
N VAL A 44 -18.29 -12.40 8.36
CA VAL A 44 -19.11 -11.55 7.47
C VAL A 44 -19.71 -12.36 6.32
N LEU A 45 -18.91 -13.24 5.69
CA LEU A 45 -19.40 -14.11 4.61
C LEU A 45 -20.42 -15.14 5.09
N ASP A 46 -20.27 -15.64 6.32
CA ASP A 46 -21.22 -16.59 6.92
C ASP A 46 -22.46 -15.92 7.55
N GLY A 47 -22.46 -14.59 7.66
CA GLY A 47 -23.50 -13.83 8.37
C GLY A 47 -23.49 -14.03 9.89
N THR A 48 -22.33 -14.36 10.47
CA THR A 48 -22.16 -14.66 11.91
C THR A 48 -21.39 -13.58 12.67
N LEU A 49 -21.00 -12.48 12.02
CA LEU A 49 -20.25 -11.42 12.67
C LEU A 49 -21.12 -10.70 13.72
N SER A 50 -20.58 -10.53 14.93
CA SER A 50 -21.36 -10.00 16.07
C SER A 50 -21.80 -8.54 15.92
N ASP A 51 -21.17 -7.75 15.06
CA ASP A 51 -21.57 -6.36 14.77
C ASP A 51 -22.68 -6.24 13.71
N GLY A 52 -23.18 -7.39 13.22
CA GLY A 52 -24.26 -7.48 12.24
C GLY A 52 -23.86 -7.16 10.80
N MET A 53 -22.57 -6.99 10.48
CA MET A 53 -22.11 -6.89 9.10
C MET A 53 -22.26 -8.23 8.38
N THR A 54 -22.89 -8.20 7.20
CA THR A 54 -23.07 -9.36 6.32
C THR A 54 -22.80 -8.95 4.87
N ARG A 55 -22.63 -9.91 3.96
CA ARG A 55 -22.41 -9.62 2.53
C ARG A 55 -23.53 -10.18 1.66
N SER A 56 -23.84 -9.48 0.58
CA SER A 56 -24.89 -9.86 -0.38
C SER A 56 -24.60 -11.19 -1.08
N SER A 57 -25.65 -11.86 -1.56
CA SER A 57 -25.58 -13.11 -2.32
C SER A 57 -24.68 -12.97 -3.55
N GLY A 58 -23.55 -13.68 -3.57
CA GLY A 58 -22.63 -13.75 -4.72
C GLY A 58 -21.15 -13.92 -4.34
N CYS A 59 -20.72 -13.33 -3.22
CA CYS A 59 -19.38 -13.52 -2.67
C CYS A 59 -19.44 -14.47 -1.48
N ASN A 60 -18.77 -15.63 -1.58
CA ASN A 60 -18.70 -16.63 -0.51
C ASN A 60 -17.28 -17.20 -0.39
N LYS A 61 -17.04 -18.03 0.62
CA LYS A 61 -15.70 -18.62 0.89
C LYS A 61 -15.11 -19.39 -0.29
N ASN A 62 -15.96 -19.96 -1.15
CA ASN A 62 -15.52 -20.75 -2.30
C ASN A 62 -15.26 -19.89 -3.54
N THR A 63 -15.82 -18.68 -3.61
CA THR A 63 -15.72 -17.79 -4.78
C THR A 63 -14.85 -16.56 -4.53
N VAL A 64 -14.51 -16.27 -3.27
CA VAL A 64 -13.69 -15.10 -2.91
C VAL A 64 -12.28 -15.25 -3.47
N ALA A 65 -11.82 -14.22 -4.19
CA ALA A 65 -10.46 -14.16 -4.69
C ALA A 65 -9.48 -13.91 -3.54
N VAL A 66 -8.37 -14.66 -3.51
CA VAL A 66 -7.32 -14.52 -2.49
C VAL A 66 -6.06 -13.97 -3.13
N ARG A 67 -5.67 -12.75 -2.74
CA ARG A 67 -4.38 -12.17 -3.15
C ARG A 67 -3.25 -12.81 -2.33
N LYS A 68 -2.11 -13.04 -2.96
CA LYS A 68 -0.91 -13.64 -2.34
C LYS A 68 0.23 -12.64 -2.31
N GLU A 69 1.12 -12.79 -1.34
CA GLU A 69 2.39 -12.09 -1.32
C GLU A 69 3.23 -12.55 -2.53
N TYR A 70 3.90 -11.61 -3.20
CA TYR A 70 4.61 -11.89 -4.45
C TYR A 70 5.66 -12.99 -4.31
N GLY A 71 6.47 -12.97 -3.26
CA GLY A 71 7.47 -14.00 -2.98
C GLY A 71 6.88 -15.40 -2.79
N ASP A 72 5.66 -15.50 -2.25
CA ASP A 72 4.94 -16.77 -2.03
C ASP A 72 4.27 -17.33 -3.29
N LEU A 73 4.26 -16.57 -4.39
CA LEU A 73 3.86 -17.12 -5.69
C LEU A 73 4.85 -18.17 -6.18
N THR A 74 4.31 -19.22 -6.80
CA THR A 74 5.08 -20.20 -7.59
C THR A 74 5.81 -19.51 -8.73
N LYS A 75 6.83 -20.17 -9.29
CA LYS A 75 7.57 -19.66 -10.44
C LYS A 75 6.62 -19.38 -11.62
N GLU A 76 5.67 -20.27 -11.85
CA GLU A 76 4.69 -20.20 -12.93
C GLU A 76 3.74 -19.01 -12.72
N GLU A 77 3.22 -18.82 -11.50
CA GLU A 77 2.39 -17.65 -11.16
C GLU A 77 3.14 -16.33 -11.36
N LYS A 78 4.42 -16.24 -10.97
CA LYS A 78 5.26 -15.04 -11.19
C LYS A 78 5.44 -14.75 -12.67
N LEU A 79 5.79 -15.77 -13.46
CA LEU A 79 5.98 -15.64 -14.90
C LEU A 79 4.69 -15.21 -15.61
N GLU A 80 3.54 -15.75 -15.20
CA GLU A 80 2.24 -15.40 -15.75
C GLU A 80 1.85 -13.96 -15.44
N TYR A 81 2.08 -13.50 -14.20
CA TYR A 81 1.89 -12.10 -13.84
C TYR A 81 2.81 -11.17 -14.64
N ILE A 82 4.10 -11.50 -14.77
CA ILE A 82 5.07 -10.74 -15.56
C ILE A 82 4.66 -10.67 -17.04
N ARG A 83 4.16 -11.78 -17.61
CA ARG A 83 3.63 -11.81 -18.98
C ARG A 83 2.48 -10.81 -19.13
N ALA A 84 1.53 -10.81 -18.20
CA ALA A 84 0.38 -9.91 -18.25
C ALA A 84 0.77 -8.43 -18.11
N VAL A 85 1.68 -8.11 -17.18
CA VAL A 85 2.26 -6.75 -17.04
C VAL A 85 2.93 -6.31 -18.34
N ASN A 86 3.74 -7.18 -18.95
CA ASN A 86 4.39 -6.88 -20.23
C ASN A 86 3.41 -6.72 -21.39
N CYS A 87 2.29 -7.42 -21.38
CA CYS A 87 1.22 -7.27 -22.36
C CYS A 87 0.61 -5.85 -22.30
N ILE A 88 0.19 -5.36 -21.13
CA ILE A 88 -0.39 -4.01 -20.99
C ILE A 88 0.62 -2.94 -21.41
N ARG A 89 1.88 -3.12 -21.02
CA ARG A 89 2.95 -2.19 -21.36
C ARG A 89 3.20 -2.09 -22.86
N LYS A 90 2.92 -3.13 -23.63
CA LYS A 90 3.05 -3.12 -25.10
C LYS A 90 1.75 -2.68 -25.78
N ALA A 91 0.63 -2.72 -25.07
CA ALA A 91 -0.66 -2.29 -25.60
C ALA A 91 -0.68 -0.76 -25.77
N PRO A 92 -1.05 -0.24 -26.96
CA PRO A 92 -0.99 1.20 -27.23
C PRO A 92 -2.01 1.98 -26.38
N SER A 93 -1.68 3.18 -25.96
CA SER A 93 -2.61 4.06 -25.23
C SER A 93 -3.95 4.25 -25.98
N LYS A 94 -5.05 4.38 -25.22
CA LYS A 94 -6.38 4.81 -25.73
C LYS A 94 -6.56 6.33 -25.69
N LEU A 95 -5.61 7.06 -25.10
CA LEU A 95 -5.74 8.50 -24.90
C LEU A 95 -5.41 9.27 -26.19
N PRO A 96 -6.05 10.42 -26.45
CA PRO A 96 -5.77 11.24 -27.61
C PRO A 96 -4.30 11.71 -27.64
N ALA A 97 -3.54 11.25 -28.64
CA ALA A 97 -2.09 11.52 -28.75
C ALA A 97 -1.75 13.02 -28.82
N GLY A 98 -2.62 13.84 -29.39
CA GLY A 98 -2.44 15.30 -29.43
C GLY A 98 -2.55 15.99 -28.07
N LYS A 99 -3.27 15.38 -27.12
CA LYS A 99 -3.45 15.90 -25.75
C LYS A 99 -2.50 15.23 -24.75
N TYR A 100 -2.15 13.96 -24.98
CA TYR A 100 -1.32 13.15 -24.10
C TYR A 100 -0.18 12.46 -24.87
N PRO A 101 0.75 13.22 -25.47
CA PRO A 101 1.77 12.65 -26.35
C PRO A 101 2.73 11.66 -25.65
N GLY A 102 2.92 11.79 -24.33
CA GLY A 102 3.70 10.86 -23.52
C GLY A 102 2.94 9.61 -23.07
N ALA A 103 1.62 9.53 -23.26
CA ALA A 103 0.84 8.35 -22.92
C ALA A 103 0.99 7.28 -24.01
N LYS A 104 1.91 6.32 -23.81
CA LYS A 104 2.23 5.28 -24.79
C LYS A 104 1.59 3.92 -24.51
N THR A 105 1.30 3.62 -23.24
CA THR A 105 0.77 2.33 -22.76
C THR A 105 -0.65 2.50 -22.22
N ARG A 106 -1.40 1.41 -21.95
CA ARG A 106 -2.71 1.55 -21.28
C ARG A 106 -2.79 1.22 -19.80
N ALA A 107 -3.93 1.58 -19.20
CA ALA A 107 -4.19 1.56 -17.77
C ALA A 107 -4.29 0.12 -17.23
N TYR A 108 -3.93 -0.07 -15.97
CA TYR A 108 -3.54 -1.36 -15.43
C TYR A 108 -4.70 -2.27 -14.97
N GLU A 109 -5.66 -1.74 -14.20
CA GLU A 109 -6.51 -2.57 -13.34
C GLU A 109 -7.47 -3.50 -14.13
N THR A 110 -8.29 -2.97 -15.02
CA THR A 110 -9.18 -3.81 -15.84
C THR A 110 -8.43 -4.53 -16.96
N ALA A 111 -7.39 -3.89 -17.52
CA ALA A 111 -6.73 -4.38 -18.72
C ALA A 111 -5.95 -5.69 -18.50
N LEU A 112 -5.45 -5.98 -17.29
CA LEU A 112 -4.73 -7.24 -17.04
C LEU A 112 -5.63 -8.43 -17.34
N LYS A 113 -6.87 -8.36 -16.87
CA LYS A 113 -7.87 -9.42 -17.03
C LYS A 113 -8.51 -9.39 -18.41
N THR A 114 -9.01 -8.22 -18.83
CA THR A 114 -9.85 -8.12 -20.04
C THR A 114 -9.07 -8.03 -21.35
N GLU A 115 -7.83 -7.51 -21.32
CA GLU A 115 -7.01 -7.31 -22.53
C GLU A 115 -5.82 -8.28 -22.59
N CYS A 116 -5.32 -8.73 -21.45
CA CYS A 116 -4.13 -9.59 -21.38
C CYS A 116 -4.39 -11.01 -20.86
N GLY A 117 -5.65 -11.37 -20.57
CA GLY A 117 -6.07 -12.72 -20.20
C GLY A 117 -5.51 -13.22 -18.87
N PHE A 118 -5.11 -12.32 -17.97
CA PHE A 118 -4.61 -12.71 -16.65
C PHE A 118 -5.74 -13.29 -15.81
N THR A 119 -5.63 -14.56 -15.45
CA THR A 119 -6.62 -15.28 -14.62
C THR A 119 -6.26 -15.31 -13.13
N GLY A 120 -5.04 -14.90 -12.79
CA GLY A 120 -4.58 -14.81 -11.41
C GLY A 120 -5.18 -13.64 -10.64
N THR A 121 -4.80 -13.55 -9.38
CA THR A 121 -5.13 -12.42 -8.50
C THR A 121 -3.98 -11.44 -8.42
N GLN A 122 -4.26 -10.14 -8.25
CA GLN A 122 -3.23 -9.13 -8.01
C GLN A 122 -2.36 -9.51 -6.81
N PRO A 123 -1.03 -9.71 -6.99
CA PRO A 123 -0.14 -9.94 -5.87
C PRO A 123 0.16 -8.64 -5.12
N TYR A 124 0.61 -8.78 -3.87
CA TYR A 124 1.05 -7.67 -3.03
C TYR A 124 2.49 -7.83 -2.57
N TRP A 125 3.14 -6.72 -2.21
CA TRP A 125 4.47 -6.72 -1.59
C TRP A 125 4.33 -6.51 -0.08
N ASN A 126 4.53 -7.55 0.72
CA ASN A 126 4.55 -7.40 2.18
C ASN A 126 5.80 -6.60 2.62
N TRP A 127 5.62 -5.33 2.97
CA TRP A 127 6.72 -4.41 3.31
C TRP A 127 7.61 -4.94 4.45
N GLY A 128 7.00 -5.57 5.46
CA GLY A 128 7.70 -6.07 6.64
C GLY A 128 8.36 -7.44 6.48
N LYS A 129 8.24 -8.08 5.29
CA LYS A 129 8.73 -9.45 5.07
C LYS A 129 10.22 -9.51 4.74
N TYR A 130 10.77 -8.48 4.09
CA TYR A 130 12.14 -8.48 3.59
C TYR A 130 12.95 -7.35 4.23
N THR A 131 14.01 -7.70 4.96
CA THR A 131 14.99 -6.75 5.49
C THR A 131 16.12 -6.44 4.49
N ASP A 132 16.30 -7.33 3.50
CA ASP A 132 17.21 -7.14 2.36
C ASP A 132 16.41 -7.05 1.06
N LEU A 133 15.92 -5.83 0.78
CA LEU A 133 15.02 -5.55 -0.32
C LEU A 133 15.70 -5.70 -1.71
N PRO A 134 16.96 -5.26 -1.94
CA PRO A 134 17.65 -5.48 -3.21
C PRO A 134 17.77 -6.95 -3.63
N ASN A 135 17.82 -7.89 -2.67
CA ASN A 135 17.88 -9.33 -2.94
C ASN A 135 16.53 -10.05 -2.74
N SER A 136 15.44 -9.29 -2.56
CA SER A 136 14.10 -9.87 -2.45
C SER A 136 13.61 -10.45 -3.78
N PRO A 137 12.65 -11.40 -3.78
CA PRO A 137 12.07 -11.95 -5.00
C PRO A 137 11.47 -10.91 -5.97
N ILE A 138 11.22 -9.68 -5.49
CA ILE A 138 10.67 -8.57 -6.27
C ILE A 138 11.79 -7.86 -7.06
N PHE A 139 12.99 -7.73 -6.48
CA PHE A 139 14.06 -6.84 -6.96
C PHE A 139 15.40 -7.54 -7.26
N ASP A 140 15.50 -8.86 -7.09
CA ASP A 140 16.75 -9.63 -7.27
C ASP A 140 17.27 -9.65 -8.73
N GLY A 141 16.49 -9.15 -9.69
CA GLY A 141 16.86 -9.13 -11.11
C GLY A 141 16.77 -10.49 -11.82
N SER A 142 16.26 -11.53 -11.16
CA SER A 142 16.02 -12.85 -11.73
C SER A 142 14.92 -12.82 -12.80
N ALA A 143 14.77 -13.94 -13.53
CA ALA A 143 13.69 -14.13 -14.51
C ALA A 143 12.27 -14.06 -13.92
N THR A 144 12.14 -14.15 -12.60
CA THR A 144 10.86 -14.07 -11.87
C THR A 144 10.72 -12.81 -11.02
N SER A 145 11.66 -11.87 -11.13
CA SER A 145 11.56 -10.55 -10.48
C SER A 145 10.78 -9.57 -11.33
N LEU A 146 10.42 -8.42 -10.73
CA LEU A 146 9.96 -7.26 -11.46
C LEU A 146 11.13 -6.36 -11.89
N GLY A 147 12.28 -6.98 -12.20
CA GLY A 147 13.53 -6.33 -12.55
C GLY A 147 14.48 -6.24 -11.36
N GLY A 148 15.63 -5.61 -11.60
CA GLY A 148 16.66 -5.40 -10.59
C GLY A 148 16.55 -4.07 -9.86
N ASN A 149 17.59 -3.78 -9.07
CA ASN A 149 17.99 -2.41 -8.78
C ASN A 149 18.47 -1.69 -10.07
N GLY A 150 18.56 -0.37 -10.03
CA GLY A 150 19.20 0.41 -11.08
C GLY A 150 20.72 0.25 -11.05
N ASP A 151 21.38 0.53 -12.17
CA ASP A 151 22.84 0.66 -12.20
C ASP A 151 23.30 1.70 -11.16
N TYR A 152 24.47 1.49 -10.56
CA TYR A 152 24.96 2.38 -9.52
C TYR A 152 25.26 3.78 -10.08
N VAL A 153 24.77 4.81 -9.39
CA VAL A 153 25.11 6.21 -9.60
C VAL A 153 25.44 6.83 -8.25
N ASP A 154 26.55 7.56 -8.14
CA ASP A 154 26.88 8.27 -6.90
C ASP A 154 25.92 9.45 -6.67
N HIS A 155 25.22 9.44 -5.54
CA HIS A 155 24.23 10.47 -5.17
C HIS A 155 23.95 10.45 -3.65
N ALA A 156 23.33 11.52 -3.14
CA ALA A 156 23.03 11.69 -1.71
C ALA A 156 21.70 11.05 -1.28
N GLY A 157 20.84 10.66 -2.23
CA GLY A 157 19.52 10.05 -2.01
C GLY A 157 18.41 10.95 -2.52
N GLY A 158 17.42 11.27 -1.67
CA GLY A 158 16.35 12.17 -2.05
C GLY A 158 15.61 12.80 -0.87
N LEU A 159 14.61 13.61 -1.20
CA LEU A 159 13.81 14.37 -0.24
C LEU A 159 12.32 14.18 -0.53
N MET A 160 11.62 13.56 0.39
CA MET A 160 10.20 13.24 0.23
C MET A 160 9.48 13.43 1.55
N GLY A 161 9.19 14.69 1.89
CA GLY A 161 8.80 15.10 3.23
C GLY A 161 9.94 15.04 4.26
N ARG A 162 10.83 14.04 4.14
CA ARG A 162 12.06 13.87 4.91
C ARG A 162 13.21 13.38 4.02
N PRO A 163 14.48 13.67 4.35
CA PRO A 163 15.61 13.12 3.63
C PRO A 163 15.65 11.60 3.76
N PHE A 164 15.97 10.91 2.67
CA PHE A 164 16.28 9.49 2.68
C PHE A 164 17.64 9.25 2.02
N ALA A 165 18.40 8.31 2.57
CA ALA A 165 19.74 8.00 2.10
C ALA A 165 19.71 7.28 0.75
N ALA A 166 20.72 7.54 -0.08
CA ALA A 166 20.96 6.78 -1.30
C ALA A 166 21.13 5.29 -1.01
N GLY A 167 20.52 4.47 -1.86
CA GLY A 167 20.81 3.06 -1.99
C GLY A 167 22.04 2.82 -2.87
N LYS A 168 22.08 1.62 -3.45
CA LYS A 168 23.16 1.18 -4.36
C LYS A 168 22.74 1.20 -5.83
N GLY A 169 21.71 1.96 -6.17
CA GLY A 169 21.23 2.14 -7.53
C GLY A 169 21.28 3.61 -7.96
N GLY A 170 20.16 4.10 -8.48
CA GLY A 170 19.97 5.45 -8.98
C GLY A 170 19.96 5.54 -10.52
N GLY A 171 20.54 4.55 -11.19
CA GLY A 171 20.62 4.38 -12.64
C GLY A 171 19.43 3.64 -13.25
N CYS A 172 19.56 3.27 -14.54
CA CYS A 172 18.55 2.49 -15.24
C CYS A 172 18.48 1.06 -14.70
N VAL A 173 17.29 0.48 -14.63
CA VAL A 173 17.11 -0.94 -14.36
C VAL A 173 17.49 -1.70 -15.63
N THR A 174 18.50 -2.56 -15.55
CA THR A 174 19.04 -3.34 -16.69
C THR A 174 18.76 -4.85 -16.61
N LYS A 175 18.36 -5.33 -15.43
CA LYS A 175 18.18 -6.77 -15.12
C LYS A 175 16.71 -7.18 -15.07
N GLY A 176 16.47 -8.47 -15.28
CA GLY A 176 15.16 -9.12 -15.18
C GLY A 176 14.22 -8.79 -16.35
N PRO A 177 12.99 -9.34 -16.34
CA PRO A 177 12.02 -9.21 -17.44
C PRO A 177 11.55 -7.78 -17.74
N LEU A 178 11.85 -6.84 -16.83
CA LEU A 178 11.52 -5.42 -16.93
C LEU A 178 12.77 -4.53 -17.07
N GLY A 179 13.96 -5.11 -17.28
CA GLY A 179 15.27 -4.44 -17.34
C GLY A 179 15.53 -3.56 -18.56
N ASN A 180 14.51 -3.21 -19.34
CA ASN A 180 14.59 -2.21 -20.41
C ASN A 180 13.27 -1.44 -20.51
N LEU A 181 12.55 -1.35 -19.38
CA LEU A 181 11.31 -0.60 -19.32
C LEU A 181 11.59 0.88 -19.56
N THR A 182 10.79 1.48 -20.43
CA THR A 182 10.79 2.92 -20.63
C THR A 182 9.58 3.55 -19.96
N VAL A 183 9.81 4.72 -19.36
CA VAL A 183 8.79 5.61 -18.79
C VAL A 183 8.73 6.83 -19.69
N SER A 184 7.53 7.25 -20.09
CA SER A 184 7.33 8.32 -21.09
C SER A 184 6.63 9.57 -20.55
N LEU A 185 5.95 9.47 -19.41
CA LEU A 185 5.29 10.58 -18.72
C LEU A 185 6.18 11.15 -17.60
N GLY A 186 5.87 12.37 -17.16
CA GLY A 186 6.60 13.07 -16.09
C GLY A 186 8.08 13.29 -16.41
N PRO A 187 8.93 13.59 -15.41
CA PRO A 187 8.57 13.82 -14.01
C PRO A 187 7.77 15.12 -13.83
N LEU A 188 6.95 15.18 -12.78
CA LEU A 188 6.20 16.33 -12.29
C LEU A 188 6.73 16.82 -10.95
N MET A 189 7.08 15.90 -10.06
CA MET A 189 7.64 16.20 -8.73
C MET A 189 8.80 15.27 -8.43
N GLY A 190 9.98 15.57 -8.99
CA GLY A 190 11.18 14.80 -8.74
C GLY A 190 11.68 14.99 -7.31
N THR A 191 11.65 13.91 -6.50
CA THR A 191 12.18 13.90 -5.13
C THR A 191 13.62 13.41 -5.04
N MET A 192 14.24 13.07 -6.17
CA MET A 192 15.56 12.45 -6.23
C MET A 192 16.68 13.49 -6.39
N ASP A 193 17.89 13.14 -5.96
CA ASP A 193 19.08 14.00 -6.09
C ASP A 193 19.26 14.51 -7.53
N PRO A 194 19.38 15.84 -7.76
CA PRO A 194 19.66 16.42 -9.06
C PRO A 194 20.91 15.85 -9.76
N LYS A 195 21.87 15.27 -9.02
CA LYS A 195 23.03 14.55 -9.58
C LYS A 195 22.64 13.38 -10.47
N LEU A 196 21.44 12.80 -10.29
CA LEU A 196 20.93 11.75 -11.17
C LEU A 196 20.58 12.26 -12.58
N LYS A 197 20.53 13.59 -12.79
CA LYS A 197 20.28 14.24 -14.08
C LYS A 197 19.03 13.70 -14.79
N ILE A 198 17.96 13.48 -14.02
CA ILE A 198 16.67 13.03 -14.58
C ILE A 198 16.13 14.15 -15.46
N LYS A 199 15.92 13.84 -16.75
CA LYS A 199 15.43 14.79 -17.75
C LYS A 199 14.03 15.30 -17.35
N ALA A 200 13.88 16.62 -17.23
CA ALA A 200 12.60 17.27 -17.00
C ALA A 200 11.62 17.03 -18.17
N ASN A 201 10.32 16.98 -17.87
CA ASN A 201 9.31 16.85 -18.92
C ASN A 201 9.25 18.15 -19.76
N PRO A 202 9.16 18.09 -21.10
CA PRO A 202 8.99 19.28 -21.93
C PRO A 202 7.64 19.99 -21.73
N ASP A 203 6.63 19.27 -21.21
CA ASP A 203 5.33 19.80 -20.81
C ASP A 203 5.29 19.96 -19.28
N ARG A 204 4.89 21.13 -18.80
CA ARG A 204 4.72 21.43 -17.37
C ARG A 204 3.64 20.57 -16.72
N ALA A 205 2.66 20.11 -17.49
CA ALA A 205 1.63 19.19 -17.02
C ALA A 205 2.08 17.72 -17.01
N GLY A 206 3.33 17.41 -17.41
CA GLY A 206 3.90 16.07 -17.36
C GLY A 206 3.45 15.14 -18.47
N TYR A 207 2.66 15.63 -19.44
CA TYR A 207 2.11 14.84 -20.54
C TYR A 207 2.97 14.82 -21.80
N GLY A 208 4.03 15.61 -21.86
CA GLY A 208 4.98 15.65 -22.96
C GLY A 208 5.71 14.32 -23.12
N ASP A 209 6.10 13.97 -24.36
CA ASP A 209 6.93 12.78 -24.59
C ASP A 209 8.31 12.98 -23.95
N ASN A 210 8.52 12.28 -22.84
CA ASN A 210 9.77 12.27 -22.10
C ASN A 210 10.27 10.84 -21.89
N THR A 211 10.34 10.07 -22.97
CA THR A 211 10.83 8.69 -22.97
C THR A 211 12.23 8.59 -22.37
N ARG A 212 12.34 7.80 -21.30
CA ARG A 212 13.58 7.50 -20.58
C ARG A 212 13.50 6.10 -19.97
N CYS A 213 14.63 5.54 -19.54
CA CYS A 213 14.62 4.26 -18.84
C CYS A 213 13.91 4.35 -17.47
N LEU A 214 13.37 3.24 -17.00
CA LEU A 214 13.01 3.06 -15.61
C LEU A 214 14.27 3.13 -14.75
N ARG A 215 14.23 3.93 -13.68
CA ARG A 215 15.34 4.06 -12.73
C ARG A 215 14.89 3.60 -11.36
N ARG A 216 15.79 2.96 -10.63
CA ARG A 216 15.53 2.52 -9.25
C ARG A 216 16.75 2.74 -8.38
N ASP A 217 16.48 3.14 -7.15
CA ASP A 217 17.46 3.16 -6.08
C ASP A 217 16.91 2.36 -4.89
N VAL A 218 16.80 1.05 -5.09
CA VAL A 218 16.26 0.12 -4.10
C VAL A 218 17.18 0.14 -2.87
N ASN A 219 16.60 0.45 -1.72
CA ASN A 219 17.31 0.59 -0.46
C ASN A 219 16.52 -0.08 0.68
N ASN A 220 17.25 -0.44 1.75
CA ASN A 220 16.68 -1.12 2.91
C ASN A 220 16.12 -0.15 3.96
N ASN A 221 16.31 1.18 3.79
CA ASN A 221 16.10 2.16 4.85
C ASN A 221 14.67 2.05 5.43
N LEU A 222 13.65 2.13 4.58
CA LEU A 222 12.25 2.11 5.01
C LEU A 222 11.84 0.76 5.60
N VAL A 223 12.22 -0.36 4.97
CA VAL A 223 11.90 -1.72 5.46
C VAL A 223 12.63 -2.07 6.76
N THR A 224 13.77 -1.43 7.03
CA THR A 224 14.51 -1.55 8.29
C THR A 224 14.27 -0.40 9.27
N THR A 225 13.29 0.46 9.04
CA THR A 225 12.91 1.52 10.00
C THR A 225 11.40 1.53 10.19
N THR A 226 10.66 2.20 9.31
CA THR A 226 9.24 2.49 9.49
C THR A 226 8.30 1.40 8.98
N LEU A 227 8.76 0.49 8.11
CA LEU A 227 7.91 -0.56 7.52
C LEU A 227 8.14 -1.94 8.18
N LYS A 228 8.70 -1.96 9.38
CA LYS A 228 8.87 -3.20 10.14
C LYS A 228 7.52 -3.71 10.65
N PRO A 229 7.38 -5.03 10.87
CA PRO A 229 6.17 -5.62 11.45
C PRO A 229 5.66 -4.92 12.72
N THR A 230 6.57 -4.49 13.61
CA THR A 230 6.21 -3.81 14.87
C THR A 230 5.59 -2.43 14.63
N GLU A 231 6.17 -1.65 13.72
CA GLU A 231 5.67 -0.31 13.38
C GLU A 231 4.35 -0.40 12.61
N LEU A 232 4.23 -1.36 11.70
CA LEU A 232 2.99 -1.61 10.95
C LEU A 232 1.85 -2.01 11.90
N ALA A 233 2.11 -2.87 12.88
CA ALA A 233 1.13 -3.24 13.89
C ALA A 233 0.77 -2.03 14.77
N ALA A 234 1.76 -1.27 15.25
CA ALA A 234 1.55 -0.08 16.06
C ALA A 234 0.70 0.97 15.34
N GLN A 235 0.92 1.16 14.04
CA GLN A 235 0.13 2.08 13.21
C GLN A 235 -1.34 1.64 13.12
N ILE A 236 -1.61 0.35 12.87
CA ILE A 236 -2.99 -0.18 12.84
C ILE A 236 -3.68 -0.01 14.20
N LEU A 237 -3.00 -0.40 15.29
CA LEU A 237 -3.54 -0.37 16.64
C LEU A 237 -3.71 1.07 17.18
N GLY A 238 -2.92 2.01 16.66
CA GLY A 238 -2.96 3.43 17.02
C GLY A 238 -4.05 4.22 16.29
N ALA A 239 -4.58 3.71 15.18
CA ALA A 239 -5.56 4.41 14.36
C ALA A 239 -7.00 4.07 14.75
N SER A 240 -7.69 5.02 15.39
CA SER A 240 -9.12 4.90 15.75
C SER A 240 -10.10 5.36 14.66
N SER A 241 -9.62 6.11 13.66
CA SER A 241 -10.41 6.63 12.55
C SER A 241 -9.66 6.45 11.23
N ILE A 242 -10.38 6.51 10.11
CA ILE A 242 -9.79 6.46 8.77
C ILE A 242 -8.82 7.64 8.55
N ALA A 243 -9.13 8.80 9.11
CA ALA A 243 -8.28 9.99 9.09
C ALA A 243 -6.92 9.74 9.74
N THR A 244 -6.92 9.20 10.96
CA THR A 244 -5.67 8.88 11.67
C THR A 244 -4.92 7.77 10.95
N PHE A 245 -5.64 6.76 10.46
CA PHE A 245 -5.05 5.66 9.69
C PHE A 245 -4.30 6.19 8.46
N GLN A 246 -4.96 6.94 7.58
CA GLN A 246 -4.33 7.43 6.35
C GLN A 246 -3.20 8.43 6.64
N ASN A 247 -3.40 9.36 7.59
CA ASN A 247 -2.42 10.41 7.87
C ASN A 247 -1.15 9.83 8.48
N THR A 248 -1.26 8.89 9.43
CA THR A 248 -0.08 8.23 9.99
C THR A 248 0.59 7.34 8.97
N LEU A 249 -0.18 6.63 8.13
CA LEU A 249 0.40 5.80 7.08
C LEU A 249 1.18 6.62 6.04
N GLN A 250 0.66 7.76 5.61
CA GLN A 250 1.30 8.63 4.62
C GLN A 250 2.45 9.48 5.19
N ASN A 251 2.43 9.77 6.49
CA ASN A 251 3.50 10.53 7.16
C ASN A 251 4.63 9.61 7.64
N ASP A 252 4.31 8.39 8.07
CA ASP A 252 5.28 7.43 8.58
C ASP A 252 5.87 6.60 7.45
N GLN A 253 5.08 6.18 6.47
CA GLN A 253 5.62 5.60 5.24
C GLN A 253 6.02 6.74 4.31
N GLY A 254 7.32 6.90 4.07
CA GLY A 254 7.82 7.86 3.08
C GLY A 254 6.93 7.84 1.84
N ARG A 255 6.64 9.02 1.29
CA ARG A 255 5.65 9.19 0.23
C ARG A 255 5.92 8.20 -0.93
N ASP A 256 4.89 7.89 -1.68
CA ASP A 256 4.84 6.89 -2.75
C ASP A 256 6.19 6.62 -3.53
N PRO A 257 6.67 5.35 -3.62
CA PRO A 257 8.07 4.99 -3.88
C PRO A 257 8.64 5.17 -5.30
N GLY A 258 7.97 5.91 -6.19
CA GLY A 258 8.50 6.19 -7.54
C GLY A 258 9.57 7.30 -7.60
N GLY A 259 9.78 8.01 -6.49
CA GLY A 259 10.53 9.27 -6.48
C GLY A 259 9.79 10.43 -7.15
N ASP A 260 8.51 10.22 -7.51
CA ASP A 260 7.58 11.19 -8.07
C ASP A 260 6.14 10.65 -7.92
N VAL A 261 5.34 11.32 -7.09
CA VAL A 261 4.01 10.84 -6.69
C VAL A 261 2.99 10.83 -7.83
N TYR A 262 3.20 11.62 -8.89
CA TYR A 262 2.23 11.75 -9.97
C TYR A 262 2.44 10.72 -11.08
N VAL A 263 3.64 10.15 -11.17
CA VAL A 263 4.03 9.17 -12.21
C VAL A 263 4.54 7.86 -11.63
N SER A 264 4.31 7.62 -10.33
CA SER A 264 4.58 6.35 -9.66
C SER A 264 3.92 5.14 -10.33
N PRO A 265 2.73 5.20 -10.99
CA PRO A 265 2.17 4.03 -11.69
C PRO A 265 2.97 3.59 -12.92
N GLY A 266 3.94 4.40 -13.38
CA GLY A 266 4.90 4.03 -14.43
C GLY A 266 5.91 2.97 -13.98
N GLU A 267 6.04 2.73 -12.67
CA GLU A 267 6.83 1.68 -12.06
C GLU A 267 5.96 0.42 -11.82
N PRO A 268 6.24 -0.74 -12.43
CA PRO A 268 5.41 -1.93 -12.25
C PRO A 268 5.26 -2.44 -10.80
N VAL A 269 6.21 -2.16 -9.91
CA VAL A 269 6.12 -2.49 -8.48
C VAL A 269 5.06 -1.66 -7.75
N PHE A 270 4.64 -0.51 -8.30
CA PHE A 270 3.54 0.31 -7.78
C PHE A 270 2.30 -0.52 -7.44
N TRP A 271 1.93 -1.46 -8.32
CA TRP A 271 0.74 -2.27 -8.17
C TRP A 271 0.84 -3.33 -7.06
N LEU A 272 2.06 -3.83 -6.78
CA LEU A 272 2.31 -4.68 -5.61
C LEU A 272 2.27 -3.85 -4.32
N HIS A 273 2.86 -2.65 -4.35
CA HIS A 273 2.85 -1.72 -3.22
C HIS A 273 1.40 -1.34 -2.85
N HIS A 274 0.58 -0.95 -3.83
CA HIS A 274 -0.83 -0.64 -3.61
C HIS A 274 -1.67 -1.86 -3.23
N GLY A 275 -1.32 -3.06 -3.70
CA GLY A 275 -1.91 -4.30 -3.20
C GLY A 275 -1.66 -4.51 -1.69
N GLN A 276 -0.49 -4.10 -1.19
CA GLN A 276 -0.17 -4.14 0.24
C GLN A 276 -0.81 -2.99 1.01
N LEU A 277 -0.93 -1.80 0.42
CA LEU A 277 -1.66 -0.68 1.00
C LEU A 277 -3.13 -1.07 1.27
N ASP A 278 -3.79 -1.66 0.27
CA ASP A 278 -5.13 -2.21 0.39
C ASP A 278 -5.21 -3.31 1.44
N ARG A 279 -4.24 -4.26 1.48
CA ARG A 279 -4.14 -5.27 2.54
C ARG A 279 -4.00 -4.65 3.93
N HIS A 280 -3.23 -3.58 4.07
CA HIS A 280 -2.99 -2.89 5.34
C HIS A 280 -4.25 -2.18 5.85
N TRP A 281 -4.96 -1.49 4.96
CA TRP A 281 -6.29 -0.94 5.24
C TRP A 281 -7.31 -2.04 5.59
N TRP A 282 -7.34 -3.12 4.82
CA TRP A 282 -8.23 -4.25 5.07
C TRP A 282 -8.00 -4.87 6.45
N MET A 283 -6.73 -5.03 6.86
CA MET A 283 -6.39 -5.49 8.21
C MET A 283 -6.93 -4.52 9.28
N TRP A 284 -6.69 -3.21 9.13
CA TRP A 284 -7.21 -2.19 10.04
C TRP A 284 -8.75 -2.19 10.12
N ALA A 285 -9.43 -2.32 8.99
CA ALA A 285 -10.89 -2.29 8.94
C ALA A 285 -11.53 -3.54 9.57
N ASN A 286 -10.84 -4.69 9.55
CA ASN A 286 -11.44 -5.98 9.91
C ASN A 286 -10.95 -6.60 11.22
N TYR A 287 -9.81 -6.19 11.81
CA TYR A 287 -9.26 -6.91 12.97
C TYR A 287 -10.12 -6.79 14.25
N LEU A 288 -10.77 -5.64 14.46
CA LEU A 288 -11.69 -5.46 15.58
C LEU A 288 -13.11 -5.83 15.18
N GLU A 289 -13.55 -7.02 15.60
CA GLU A 289 -14.86 -7.56 15.28
C GLU A 289 -16.01 -6.59 15.57
N ALA A 290 -15.98 -5.91 16.72
CA ALA A 290 -17.03 -4.96 17.12
C ALA A 290 -17.06 -3.66 16.30
N GLN A 291 -16.09 -3.47 15.38
CA GLN A 291 -15.94 -2.24 14.59
C GLN A 291 -15.86 -2.49 13.09
N VAL A 292 -16.06 -3.73 12.60
CA VAL A 292 -15.93 -4.01 11.16
C VAL A 292 -16.94 -3.18 10.37
N LYS A 293 -18.21 -3.23 10.74
CA LYS A 293 -19.31 -2.49 10.11
C LYS A 293 -19.05 -0.99 10.01
N SER A 294 -18.53 -0.39 11.09
CA SER A 294 -18.23 1.03 11.10
C SER A 294 -16.98 1.32 10.26
N ARG A 295 -15.87 0.62 10.46
CA ARG A 295 -14.59 0.89 9.78
C ARG A 295 -14.62 0.68 8.28
N VAL A 296 -15.34 -0.34 7.78
CA VAL A 296 -15.47 -0.59 6.33
C VAL A 296 -16.29 0.48 5.61
N SER A 297 -17.05 1.30 6.35
CA SER A 297 -17.85 2.40 5.82
C SER A 297 -17.33 3.78 6.25
N MET A 298 -16.21 3.85 6.98
CA MET A 298 -15.59 5.11 7.37
C MET A 298 -14.99 5.83 6.15
N TYR A 299 -15.30 7.12 6.04
CA TYR A 299 -14.69 8.05 5.09
C TYR A 299 -14.34 9.34 5.83
N ASP A 300 -13.25 9.99 5.43
CA ASP A 300 -12.88 11.32 5.90
C ASP A 300 -12.04 12.04 4.84
N GLY A 301 -12.04 13.37 4.87
CA GLY A 301 -11.36 14.23 3.91
C GLY A 301 -12.29 15.24 3.25
N GLU A 302 -11.71 16.33 2.76
CA GLU A 302 -12.44 17.32 2.00
C GLU A 302 -12.54 16.90 0.53
N LEU A 303 -13.74 17.08 -0.05
CA LEU A 303 -13.88 17.14 -1.50
C LEU A 303 -13.23 18.45 -1.97
N ILE A 304 -11.91 18.44 -2.16
CA ILE A 304 -11.29 19.46 -2.99
C ILE A 304 -11.87 19.24 -4.39
N ARG A 305 -12.76 20.13 -4.83
CA ARG A 305 -13.10 20.24 -6.24
C ARG A 305 -11.78 20.54 -6.96
N CYS A 306 -11.11 19.51 -7.46
CA CYS A 306 -10.17 19.68 -8.55
C CYS A 306 -10.99 20.38 -9.63
N VAL A 307 -10.71 21.66 -9.86
CA VAL A 307 -11.22 22.38 -11.02
C VAL A 307 -10.54 21.73 -12.22
N LEU A 308 -11.08 20.59 -12.64
CA LEU A 308 -10.93 20.09 -13.99
C LEU A 308 -11.49 21.20 -14.87
N TYR A 309 -10.64 21.84 -15.66
CA TYR A 309 -11.12 22.57 -16.82
C TYR A 309 -12.02 21.60 -17.60
N THR A 310 -13.31 21.91 -17.56
CA THR A 310 -14.39 21.09 -18.09
C THR A 310 -14.16 20.83 -19.57
N THR A 311 -13.87 19.58 -19.91
CA THR A 311 -14.31 18.99 -21.19
C THR A 311 -14.90 17.62 -20.85
N SER A 312 -16.21 17.66 -20.55
CA SER A 312 -17.22 16.61 -20.61
C SER A 312 -16.83 15.12 -20.41
N SER A 313 -17.55 14.50 -19.48
CA SER A 313 -17.88 13.07 -19.31
C SER A 313 -16.81 12.13 -18.78
N ILE A 314 -16.69 12.07 -17.44
CA ILE A 314 -16.52 10.80 -16.70
C ILE A 314 -17.46 10.92 -15.49
N GLU A 315 -18.64 10.31 -15.61
CA GLU A 315 -19.58 10.11 -14.50
C GLU A 315 -19.13 8.88 -13.70
N ASP A 316 -19.25 9.01 -12.38
CA ASP A 316 -19.34 7.95 -11.36
C ASP A 316 -18.29 6.83 -11.33
N ASP A 317 -17.24 7.04 -10.52
CA ASP A 317 -16.56 5.94 -9.81
C ASP A 317 -16.08 6.44 -8.44
N GLY A 318 -16.86 6.12 -7.40
CA GLY A 318 -16.67 6.54 -6.02
C GLY A 318 -15.52 5.84 -5.29
N TRP A 319 -14.28 6.24 -5.59
CA TRP A 319 -13.12 5.90 -4.77
C TRP A 319 -12.37 7.16 -4.36
N GLY A 320 -12.68 7.64 -3.15
CA GLY A 320 -11.93 8.68 -2.48
C GLY A 320 -10.59 8.15 -1.98
N PHE A 321 -9.57 8.19 -2.84
CA PHE A 321 -8.19 8.44 -2.43
C PHE A 321 -7.70 9.60 -3.28
N ALA A 322 -8.04 10.81 -2.85
CA ALA A 322 -7.48 12.03 -3.40
C ALA A 322 -6.02 12.13 -2.92
N ILE A 323 -5.09 11.61 -3.73
CA ILE A 323 -3.69 12.01 -3.65
C ILE A 323 -3.57 13.22 -4.58
N CYS A 324 -3.61 14.41 -3.98
CA CYS A 324 -3.19 15.64 -4.68
C CYS A 324 -1.68 15.65 -4.86
#